data_AF-A0A7Z9XYY6-F1
#
_entry.id   AF-A0A7Z9XYY6-F1
#
_cell.length_a   1.000
_cell.length_b   1.000
_cell.length_c   1.000
_cell.angle_alpha   90.00
_cell.angle_beta   90.00
_cell.angle_gamma   90.00
#
_symmetry.space_group_name_H-M   'P 1'
#
loop_
_entity.id
_entity.type
_entity.pdbx_description
1 polymer ?
#
loop_
_entity_poly.entity_id
_entity_poly.type
_entity_poly.pdbx_seq_one_letter_code
_entity_poly.pdbx_strand_id
1 'polypeptide(L)' 'MTEDAAALGVDFGPFLTRHASGDYGELDSFDKRQNDMAVKEGLRILSAYDVTVGGGKTERIWIITEPDRSCTTLLLPANY' A
#
# COMPACT_ATOMS: atom_id res chain seq x y z
N MET A 1 -13.93 -17.02 2.19
CA MET A 1 -13.18 -16.32 3.24
C MET A 1 -12.16 -15.49 2.50
N THR A 2 -12.31 -14.17 2.52
CA THR A 2 -11.31 -13.26 1.94
C THR A 2 -9.99 -13.50 2.67
N GLU A 3 -8.93 -13.83 1.94
CA GLU A 3 -7.60 -13.98 2.54
C GLU A 3 -7.20 -12.63 3.14
N ASP A 4 -6.78 -12.66 4.40
CA ASP A 4 -6.24 -11.50 5.10
C ASP A 4 -4.76 -11.38 4.74
N ALA A 5 -4.26 -10.16 4.58
CA ALA A 5 -2.87 -9.94 4.22
C ALA A 5 -1.90 -10.49 5.29
N ALA A 6 -2.33 -10.52 6.56
CA ALA A 6 -1.58 -11.16 7.64
C ALA A 6 -1.29 -12.66 7.37
N ALA A 7 -2.13 -13.34 6.59
CA ALA A 7 -1.94 -14.76 6.25
C ALA A 7 -0.80 -14.98 5.24
N LEU A 8 -0.29 -13.93 4.58
CA LEU A 8 0.81 -14.05 3.62
C LEU A 8 2.16 -14.37 4.28
N GLY A 9 2.29 -14.19 5.60
CA GLY A 9 3.55 -14.42 6.32
C GLY A 9 4.68 -13.47 5.90
N VAL A 10 4.32 -12.30 5.37
CA VAL A 10 5.24 -11.25 4.92
C VAL A 10 5.42 -10.21 6.02
N ASP A 11 6.65 -9.74 6.21
CA ASP A 11 6.89 -8.53 7.01
C ASP A 11 6.50 -7.28 6.21
N PHE A 12 5.46 -6.59 6.68
CA PHE A 12 4.94 -5.39 6.02
C PHE A 12 5.61 -4.09 6.46
N GLY A 13 6.43 -4.11 7.51
CA GLY A 13 7.11 -2.92 8.05
C GLY A 13 7.92 -2.13 7.01
N PRO A 14 8.69 -2.79 6.12
CA PRO A 14 9.41 -2.09 5.05
C PRO A 14 8.50 -1.33 4.09
N PHE A 15 7.32 -1.89 3.76
CA PHE A 15 6.38 -1.26 2.82
C PHE A 15 5.64 -0.09 3.46
N LEU A 16 5.32 -0.18 4.76
CA LEU A 16 4.80 0.96 5.53
C LEU A 16 5.81 2.11 5.59
N THR A 17 7.10 1.79 5.76
CA THR A 17 8.19 2.79 5.75
C THR A 17 8.30 3.48 4.39
N ARG A 18 8.24 2.72 3.30
CA ARG A 18 8.25 3.25 1.93
C ARG A 18 7.04 4.15 1.65
N HIS A 19 5.85 3.72 2.08
CA HIS A 19 4.61 4.51 1.95
C HIS A 19 4.75 5.86 2.67
N ALA A 20 5.24 5.84 3.91
CA ALA A 20 5.45 7.05 4.69
C ALA A 20 6.54 7.98 4.12
N SER A 21 7.52 7.44 3.39
CA SER A 21 8.58 8.22 2.74
C SER A 21 8.21 8.76 1.36
N GLY A 22 6.99 8.50 0.87
CA GLY A 22 6.54 8.92 -0.46
C GLY A 22 7.02 8.00 -1.60
N ASP A 23 7.56 6.82 -1.29
CA ASP A 23 7.82 5.80 -2.29
C ASP A 23 6.56 4.94 -2.46
N TYR A 24 5.71 5.32 -3.40
CA TYR A 24 4.41 4.67 -3.59
C TYR A 24 4.45 3.36 -4.40
N GLY A 25 5.64 2.81 -4.66
CA GLY A 25 5.84 1.50 -5.28
C GLY A 25 5.36 1.40 -6.73
N GLU A 26 4.52 0.41 -7.02
CA GLU A 26 4.09 -0.01 -8.36
C GLU A 26 2.94 0.81 -8.94
N LEU A 27 2.68 2.00 -8.41
CA LEU A 27 1.78 2.97 -9.01
C LEU A 27 2.42 3.63 -10.25
N ASP A 28 1.57 4.05 -11.18
CA ASP A 28 2.03 4.79 -12.36
C ASP A 28 2.45 6.23 -12.01
N SER A 29 3.04 6.93 -12.98
CA SER A 29 3.53 8.30 -12.75
C SER A 29 2.40 9.31 -12.44
N PHE A 30 1.19 9.06 -12.90
CA PHE A 30 0.04 9.93 -12.66
C PHE A 30 -0.45 9.77 -11.23
N ASP A 31 -0.66 8.53 -10.78
CA ASP A 31 -1.11 8.22 -9.43
C ASP A 31 -0.08 8.66 -8.37
N LYS A 32 1.22 8.49 -8.64
CA LYS A 32 2.28 9.01 -7.77
C LYS A 32 2.19 10.54 -7.60
N ARG A 33 1.94 11.28 -8.69
CA ARG A 33 1.72 12.73 -8.62
C ARG A 33 0.44 13.09 -7.86
N GLN A 34 -0.61 12.29 -8.00
CA GLN A 34 -1.84 12.49 -7.21
C GLN A 34 -1.58 12.30 -5.72
N ASN A 35 -0.77 11.31 -5.32
CA ASN A 35 -0.36 11.17 -3.93
C ASN A 35 0.45 12.36 -3.43
N ASP A 36 1.40 12.88 -4.23
CA ASP A 36 2.18 14.05 -3.83
C ASP A 36 1.31 15.30 -3.62
N MET A 37 0.23 15.43 -4.39
CA MET A 37 -0.80 16.44 -4.16
C MET A 37 -1.63 16.11 -2.91
N ALA A 38 -2.06 14.86 -2.75
CA ALA A 38 -2.85 14.39 -1.61
C ALA A 38 -2.14 14.60 -0.27
N VAL A 39 -0.81 14.46 -0.23
CA VAL A 39 0.00 14.78 0.95
C VAL A 39 -0.16 16.24 1.36
N LYS A 40 -0.19 17.17 0.39
CA LYS A 40 -0.30 18.62 0.63
C LYS A 40 -1.73 19.05 0.95
N GLU A 41 -2.70 18.47 0.24
CA GLU A 41 -4.12 18.82 0.34
C GLU A 41 -4.86 18.04 1.45
N GLY A 42 -4.16 17.16 2.18
CA GLY A 42 -4.77 16.34 3.23
C GLY A 42 -5.78 15.32 2.68
N LEU A 43 -5.54 14.76 1.49
CA LEU A 43 -6.37 13.72 0.88
C LEU A 43 -5.79 12.33 1.15
N ARG A 44 -6.55 11.29 0.79
CA ARG A 44 -6.13 9.89 0.91
C ARG A 44 -4.86 9.62 0.09
N ILE A 45 -3.95 8.84 0.66
CA ILE A 45 -2.73 8.38 -0.01
C ILE A 45 -2.86 6.89 -0.30
N LEU A 46 -2.41 6.46 -1.48
CA LEU A 46 -2.39 5.06 -1.90
C LEU A 46 -0.96 4.61 -2.21
N SER A 47 -0.60 3.36 -1.95
CA SER A 47 0.60 2.74 -2.51
C SER A 47 0.32 1.30 -2.88
N ALA A 48 1.05 0.81 -3.88
CA ALA A 48 0.97 -0.57 -4.32
C ALA A 48 2.37 -1.18 -4.25
N TYR A 49 2.50 -2.39 -3.71
CA TYR A 49 3.78 -3.10 -3.69
C TYR A 49 3.57 -4.55 -4.08
N ASP A 50 4.52 -5.07 -4.85
CA ASP A 50 4.61 -6.49 -5.15
C ASP A 50 5.50 -7.15 -4.09
N VAL A 51 4.94 -8.16 -3.40
CA VAL A 51 5.62 -8.88 -2.32
C VAL A 51 5.78 -10.34 -2.68
N THR A 52 6.95 -10.89 -2.38
CA THR A 52 7.17 -12.33 -2.54
C THR A 52 6.55 -13.07 -1.36
N VAL A 53 5.67 -14.03 -1.67
CA VAL A 53 5.00 -14.89 -0.70
C VAL A 53 5.51 -16.33 -0.81
N GLY A 54 5.00 -17.20 0.05
CA GLY A 54 5.39 -18.62 0.08
C GLY A 54 5.38 -19.29 -1.30
N GLY A 55 6.42 -20.10 -1.56
CA GLY A 55 6.57 -20.80 -2.84
C GLY A 55 7.08 -19.93 -3.99
N GLY A 56 7.62 -18.74 -3.71
CA GLY A 56 8.21 -17.85 -4.71
C GLY A 56 7.19 -17.13 -5.58
N LYS A 57 5.92 -17.10 -5.16
CA LYS A 57 4.87 -16.34 -5.84
C LYS A 57 4.97 -14.86 -5.47
N THR A 58 4.40 -14.01 -6.30
CA THR A 58 4.29 -12.57 -6.05
C THR A 58 2.82 -12.22 -5.87
N GLU A 59 2.51 -11.52 -4.80
CA GLU A 59 1.19 -10.95 -4.54
C GLU A 59 1.29 -9.44 -4.49
N ARG A 60 0.26 -8.75 -4.96
CA ARG A 60 0.17 -7.29 -4.84
C ARG A 60 -0.52 -6.93 -3.54
N ILE A 61 0.03 -5.99 -2.80
CA ILE A 61 -0.62 -5.37 -1.64
C ILE A 61 -0.89 -3.90 -1.92
N TRP A 62 -1.94 -3.39 -1.29
CA TRP A 62 -2.30 -1.98 -1.29
C TRP A 62 -2.16 -1.43 0.11
N ILE A 63 -1.56 -0.25 0.26
CA ILE A 63 -1.48 0.49 1.51
C ILE A 63 -2.22 1.81 1.33
N ILE A 64 -3.23 2.05 2.15
CA ILE A 64 -4.09 3.23 2.10
C ILE A 64 -3.97 3.98 3.41
N THR A 65 -3.67 5.28 3.35
CA THR A 65 -3.77 6.17 4.51
C THR A 65 -4.91 7.16 4.30
N GLU A 66 -5.83 7.24 5.26
CA GLU A 66 -6.99 8.13 5.18
C GLU A 66 -6.62 9.63 5.21
N PRO A 67 -7.49 10.52 4.70
CA PRO A 67 -7.25 11.97 4.63
C PRO A 67 -6.72 12.60 5.94
N ASP A 68 -7.30 12.21 7.07
CA ASP A 68 -6.94 12.70 8.41
C ASP A 68 -5.72 12.00 9.03
N ARG A 69 -5.11 11.06 8.30
CA ARG A 69 -3.99 10.21 8.75
C ARG A 69 -4.31 9.41 10.03
N SER A 70 -5.60 9.23 10.35
CA SER A 70 -6.01 8.50 11.56
C SER A 70 -5.77 6.99 11.45
N CYS A 71 -5.75 6.47 10.22
CA CYS A 71 -5.61 5.05 9.96
C CYS A 71 -4.82 4.81 8.67
N THR A 72 -3.98 3.77 8.73
CA THR A 72 -3.32 3.17 7.56
C THR A 72 -3.73 1.72 7.47
N THR A 73 -4.37 1.35 6.37
CA THR A 73 -4.90 0.01 6.12
C THR A 73 -4.10 -0.69 5.04
N LEU A 74 -3.85 -1.98 5.23
CA LEU A 74 -3.21 -2.85 4.24
C LEU A 74 -4.24 -3.82 3.66
N LEU A 75 -4.34 -3.90 2.34
CA LEU A 75 -5.35 -4.68 1.62
C LEU A 75 -4.72 -5.60 0.58
N LEU A 76 -5.31 -6.78 0.38
CA LEU A 76 -5.06 -7.62 -0.78
C LEU A 76 -5.90 -7.15 -1.98
N PRO A 77 -5.57 -7.54 -3.23
CA PRO A 77 -6.30 -7.09 -4.42
C PRO A 77 -7.75 -7.55 -4.43
N ALA A 78 -8.06 -8.65 -3.75
CA ALA A 78 -9.42 -9.15 -3.57
C ALA A 78 -10.28 -8.29 -2.61
N ASN A 79 -9.66 -7.41 -1.82
CA ASN A 79 -10.30 -6.57 -0.80
C ASN A 79 -10.16 -5.07 -1.10
N TYR A 80 -9.60 -4.71 -2.26
CA TYR A 80 -9.50 -3.33 -2.72
C TYR A 80 -10.78 -2.89 -3.44
#